data_AF-A0A916E5E2-F1
#
_entry.id   AF-A0A916E5E2-F1
#
_cell.length_a   1.000
_cell.length_b   1.000
_cell.length_c   1.000
_cell.angle_alpha   90.00
_cell.angle_beta   90.00
_cell.angle_gamma   90.00
#
_symmetry.space_group_name_H-M   'P 1'
#
loop_
_entity.id
_entity.type
_entity.pdbx_description
1 polymer ?
#
loop_
_entity_poly.entity_id
_entity_poly.type
_entity_poly.pdbx_seq_one_letter_code
_entity_poly.pdbx_strand_id
1 'polypeptide(L)'
;MAQNILPKGNHLPSLEQLSALVKGRVPQNTVANTEKWIRIMNKWRVDVNYNYPLESQDKYTIELQVTQFLCGVTSQNGDYYSRTSLKNALSAISGYLQDVKSNWMYNLHNKVDFPDLYARFDGLLKDMKKKSIGETKSTDGLSTDEIHHII
;
A
#
# COMPACT_ATOMS: atom_id res chain seq x y z
N MET A 1 10.47 44.82 14.23
CA MET A 1 9.15 44.40 14.75
C MET A 1 9.02 42.88 14.57
N ALA A 2 8.51 42.22 15.62
CA ALA A 2 8.12 40.81 15.78
C ALA A 2 9.14 39.70 15.48
N GLN A 3 9.87 39.27 16.53
CA GLN A 3 10.44 37.92 16.63
C GLN A 3 9.29 36.94 16.89
N ASN A 4 9.13 35.95 16.01
CA ASN A 4 8.12 34.91 16.13
C ASN A 4 8.63 33.83 17.10
N ILE A 5 8.42 34.04 18.39
CA ILE A 5 8.77 33.07 19.42
C ILE A 5 7.66 32.02 19.45
N LEU A 6 7.91 30.83 18.88
CA LEU A 6 7.03 29.69 19.12
C LEU A 6 7.05 29.34 20.62
N PRO A 7 5.90 29.19 21.29
CA PRO A 7 5.87 28.89 22.71
C PRO A 7 6.37 27.47 22.99
N LYS A 8 7.30 27.34 23.95
CA LYS A 8 7.69 26.05 24.55
C LYS A 8 6.59 25.59 25.50
N GLY A 9 5.83 24.56 25.11
CA GLY A 9 4.80 23.91 25.92
C GLY A 9 3.78 23.15 25.06
N ASN A 10 2.93 22.36 25.71
CA ASN A 10 1.75 21.77 25.06
C ASN A 10 0.82 22.92 24.64
N HIS A 11 0.50 23.00 23.35
CA HIS A 11 -0.43 24.00 22.81
C HIS A 11 -1.53 23.31 22.00
N LEU A 12 -2.74 23.86 22.08
CA LEU A 12 -3.85 23.42 21.27
C LEU A 12 -3.66 23.97 19.83
N PRO A 13 -3.55 23.13 18.80
CA PRO A 13 -3.39 23.62 17.44
C PRO A 13 -4.62 24.42 16.98
N SER A 14 -4.39 25.51 16.25
CA SER A 14 -5.48 26.27 15.64
C SER A 14 -6.15 25.48 14.51
N LEU A 15 -7.40 25.83 14.17
CA LEU A 15 -8.12 25.22 13.06
C LEU A 15 -7.37 25.38 11.72
N GLU A 16 -6.62 26.47 11.55
CA GLU A 16 -5.76 26.70 10.39
C GLU A 16 -4.56 25.76 10.36
N GLN A 17 -3.91 25.51 11.51
CA GLN A 17 -2.82 24.53 11.61
C GLN A 17 -3.33 23.11 11.31
N LEU A 18 -4.49 22.74 11.85
CA LEU A 18 -5.13 21.46 11.56
C LEU A 18 -5.48 21.34 10.06
N SER A 19 -6.01 22.41 9.46
CA SER A 19 -6.35 22.45 8.02
C SER A 19 -5.11 22.39 7.12
N ALA A 20 -4.01 23.01 7.53
CA ALA A 20 -2.73 22.95 6.81
C ALA A 20 -2.13 21.53 6.83
N LEU A 21 -2.26 20.81 7.95
CA LEU A 21 -1.85 19.41 8.04
C LEU A 21 -2.67 18.50 7.11
N VAL A 22 -3.97 18.76 6.96
CA VAL A 22 -4.81 18.03 5.98
C VAL A 22 -4.35 18.30 4.55
N LYS A 23 -3.98 19.55 4.21
CA LYS A 23 -3.43 19.91 2.89
C LYS A 23 -2.05 19.31 2.62
N GLY A 24 -1.22 19.15 3.65
CA GLY A 24 0.09 18.49 3.56
C GLY A 24 0.04 16.95 3.59
N ARG A 25 -1.15 16.35 3.78
CA ARG A 25 -1.33 14.91 3.97
C ARG A 25 -1.13 14.07 2.71
N VAL A 26 -1.08 14.69 1.53
CA VAL A 26 -0.96 13.97 0.25
C VAL A 26 0.48 14.08 -0.25
N PRO A 27 1.33 13.06 -0.04
CA PRO A 27 2.57 12.96 -0.80
C PRO A 27 2.24 13.03 -2.30
N GLN A 28 2.94 13.88 -3.05
CA GLN A 28 2.78 13.99 -4.51
C GLN A 28 2.94 12.64 -5.25
N ASN A 29 3.59 11.65 -4.62
CA ASN A 29 3.82 10.31 -5.16
C ASN A 29 2.70 9.27 -4.89
N THR A 30 1.60 9.61 -4.22
CA THR A 30 0.63 8.59 -3.73
C THR A 30 -0.31 8.05 -4.81
N VAL A 31 -0.75 8.91 -5.74
CA VAL A 31 -1.65 8.52 -6.85
C VAL A 31 -0.90 7.63 -7.84
N ALA A 32 0.27 8.05 -8.29
CA ALA A 32 1.11 7.27 -9.20
C ALA A 32 1.52 5.91 -8.60
N ASN A 33 1.84 5.86 -7.30
CA ASN A 33 2.11 4.59 -6.63
C ASN A 33 0.86 3.70 -6.54
N THR A 34 -0.31 4.29 -6.29
CA THR A 34 -1.58 3.55 -6.28
C THR A 34 -1.87 2.97 -7.66
N GLU A 35 -1.83 3.78 -8.70
CA GLU A 35 -2.01 3.35 -10.10
C GLU A 35 -1.01 2.24 -10.48
N LYS A 36 0.26 2.37 -10.08
CA LYS A 36 1.28 1.33 -10.29
C LYS A 36 0.85 -0.01 -9.69
N TRP A 37 0.48 -0.03 -8.41
CA TRP A 37 0.10 -1.28 -7.74
C TRP A 37 -1.21 -1.85 -8.25
N ILE A 38 -2.17 -1.00 -8.63
CA ILE A 38 -3.42 -1.46 -9.27
C ILE A 38 -3.14 -2.06 -10.65
N ARG A 39 -2.23 -1.47 -11.44
CA ARG A 39 -1.81 -2.06 -12.72
C ARG A 39 -1.15 -3.43 -12.53
N ILE A 40 -0.25 -3.55 -11.55
CA ILE A 40 0.42 -4.83 -11.23
C ILE A 40 -0.60 -5.87 -10.76
N MET A 41 -1.52 -5.50 -9.87
CA MET A 41 -2.60 -6.37 -9.38
C MET A 41 -3.49 -6.84 -10.53
N ASN A 42 -3.97 -5.93 -11.38
CA ASN A 42 -4.84 -6.30 -12.51
C ASN A 42 -4.12 -7.18 -13.52
N LYS A 43 -2.84 -6.93 -13.80
CA LYS A 43 -2.03 -7.83 -14.64
C LYS A 43 -1.92 -9.21 -14.02
N TRP A 44 -1.52 -9.30 -12.75
CA TRP A 44 -1.40 -10.58 -12.04
C TRP A 44 -2.73 -11.35 -12.04
N ARG A 45 -3.86 -10.66 -11.85
CA ARG A 45 -5.22 -11.25 -11.90
C ARG A 45 -5.52 -11.88 -13.25
N VAL A 46 -5.17 -11.22 -14.34
CA VAL A 46 -5.29 -11.78 -15.70
C VAL A 46 -4.39 -13.00 -15.86
N ASP A 47 -3.13 -12.91 -15.42
CA ASP A 47 -2.15 -13.99 -15.54
C ASP A 47 -2.59 -15.26 -14.76
N VAL A 48 -3.41 -15.13 -13.71
CA VAL A 48 -4.00 -16.26 -12.94
C VAL A 48 -5.47 -16.56 -13.26
N ASN A 49 -6.02 -16.01 -14.36
CA ASN A 49 -7.37 -16.26 -14.87
C ASN A 49 -8.54 -15.72 -14.01
N TYR A 50 -8.35 -14.62 -13.30
CA TYR A 50 -9.47 -13.86 -12.72
C TYR A 50 -10.09 -12.90 -13.75
N ASN A 51 -11.34 -13.15 -14.09
CA ASN A 51 -11.99 -12.55 -15.26
C ASN A 51 -12.85 -11.31 -14.96
N TYR A 52 -12.97 -10.91 -13.69
CA TYR A 52 -13.84 -9.80 -13.28
C TYR A 52 -13.05 -8.71 -12.56
N PRO A 53 -13.44 -7.43 -12.62
CA PRO A 53 -12.80 -6.36 -11.84
C PRO A 53 -12.78 -6.65 -10.34
N LEU A 54 -11.82 -6.08 -9.60
CA LEU A 54 -11.61 -6.42 -8.18
C LEU A 54 -12.73 -5.80 -7.35
N GLU A 55 -13.07 -4.57 -7.67
CA GLU A 55 -14.13 -3.76 -7.08
C GLU A 55 -15.53 -4.37 -7.30
N SER A 56 -15.71 -5.23 -8.31
CA SER A 56 -16.97 -5.93 -8.53
C SER A 56 -17.13 -7.18 -7.67
N GLN A 57 -16.08 -7.64 -6.99
CA GLN A 57 -16.11 -8.85 -6.16
C GLN A 57 -16.73 -8.59 -4.79
N ASP A 58 -17.24 -9.64 -4.14
CA ASP A 58 -17.65 -9.57 -2.75
C ASP A 58 -16.43 -9.49 -1.79
N LYS A 59 -16.71 -9.17 -0.53
CA LYS A 59 -15.68 -8.98 0.52
C LYS A 59 -14.73 -10.17 0.65
N TYR A 60 -15.26 -11.40 0.65
CA TYR A 60 -14.46 -12.61 0.88
C TYR A 60 -13.60 -12.95 -0.33
N THR A 61 -14.15 -12.76 -1.53
CA THR A 61 -13.38 -12.90 -2.77
C THR A 61 -12.27 -11.85 -2.87
N ILE A 62 -12.52 -10.61 -2.44
CA ILE A 62 -11.47 -9.58 -2.33
C ILE A 62 -10.38 -10.03 -1.34
N GLU A 63 -10.74 -10.51 -0.16
CA GLU A 63 -9.77 -10.99 0.84
C GLU A 63 -8.86 -12.07 0.26
N LEU A 64 -9.46 -13.08 -0.38
CA LEU A 64 -8.73 -14.18 -0.99
C LEU A 64 -7.78 -13.70 -2.10
N GLN A 65 -8.28 -12.91 -3.05
CA GLN A 65 -7.48 -12.46 -4.20
C GLN A 65 -6.36 -11.51 -3.79
N VAL A 66 -6.60 -10.59 -2.84
CA VAL A 66 -5.54 -9.70 -2.31
C VAL A 66 -4.48 -10.52 -1.58
N THR A 67 -4.89 -11.52 -0.80
CA THR A 67 -3.95 -12.41 -0.11
C THR A 67 -3.07 -13.17 -1.10
N GLN A 68 -3.68 -13.81 -2.10
CA GLN A 68 -2.97 -14.57 -3.12
C GLN A 68 -2.02 -13.67 -3.92
N PHE A 69 -2.46 -12.45 -4.25
CA PHE A 69 -1.62 -11.46 -4.90
C PHE A 69 -0.39 -11.14 -4.05
N LEU A 70 -0.57 -10.73 -2.79
CA LEU A 70 0.55 -10.34 -1.92
C LEU A 70 1.53 -11.49 -1.66
N CYS A 71 1.05 -12.73 -1.63
CA CYS A 71 1.89 -13.92 -1.43
C CYS A 71 2.53 -14.46 -2.71
N GLY A 72 1.97 -14.15 -3.89
CA GLY A 72 2.39 -14.75 -5.16
C GLY A 72 2.99 -13.77 -6.17
N VAL A 73 2.88 -12.46 -5.94
CA VAL A 73 3.38 -11.46 -6.89
C VAL A 73 4.91 -11.42 -6.89
N THR A 74 5.48 -11.49 -8.08
CA THR A 74 6.92 -11.39 -8.35
C THR A 74 7.21 -10.24 -9.31
N SER A 75 8.45 -9.76 -9.29
CA SER A 75 8.93 -8.77 -10.27
C SER A 75 9.02 -9.40 -11.66
N GLN A 76 9.26 -8.57 -12.69
CA GLN A 76 9.48 -9.06 -14.05
C GLN A 76 10.65 -10.04 -14.16
N ASN A 77 11.63 -9.96 -13.24
CA ASN A 77 12.79 -10.84 -13.20
C ASN A 77 12.52 -12.13 -12.39
N GLY A 78 11.31 -12.30 -11.86
CA GLY A 78 10.94 -13.43 -11.00
C GLY A 78 11.32 -13.24 -9.53
N ASP A 79 11.93 -12.11 -9.15
CA ASP A 79 12.32 -11.82 -7.77
C ASP A 79 11.11 -11.44 -6.90
N TYR A 80 11.22 -11.70 -5.60
CA TYR A 80 10.25 -11.21 -4.63
C TYR A 80 10.37 -9.71 -4.44
N TYR A 81 9.22 -9.03 -4.36
CA TYR A 81 9.17 -7.65 -3.89
C TYR A 81 9.65 -7.54 -2.43
N SER A 82 10.22 -6.39 -2.08
CA SER A 82 10.61 -6.11 -0.70
C SER A 82 9.41 -6.10 0.25
N ARG A 83 9.65 -6.32 1.55
CA ARG A 83 8.61 -6.22 2.59
C ARG A 83 7.91 -4.85 2.59
N THR A 84 8.66 -3.78 2.33
CA THR A 84 8.12 -2.41 2.27
C THR A 84 7.23 -2.23 1.05
N SER A 85 7.66 -2.75 -0.11
CA SER A 85 6.89 -2.71 -1.36
C SER A 85 5.55 -3.43 -1.20
N LEU A 86 5.53 -4.62 -0.60
CA LEU A 86 4.29 -5.37 -0.37
C LEU A 86 3.33 -4.65 0.60
N LYS A 87 3.85 -4.00 1.65
CA LYS A 87 3.02 -3.16 2.54
C LYS A 87 2.42 -1.96 1.80
N ASN A 88 3.21 -1.33 0.92
CA ASN A 88 2.75 -0.25 0.07
C ASN A 88 1.68 -0.72 -0.92
N ALA A 89 1.81 -1.94 -1.45
CA ALA A 89 0.81 -2.56 -2.30
C ALA A 89 -0.53 -2.75 -1.57
N LEU A 90 -0.53 -3.29 -0.34
CA LEU A 90 -1.74 -3.45 0.47
C LEU A 90 -2.42 -2.11 0.73
N SER A 91 -1.66 -1.07 1.09
CA SER A 91 -2.20 0.28 1.30
C SER A 91 -2.78 0.89 0.01
N ALA A 92 -2.10 0.73 -1.12
CA ALA A 92 -2.59 1.19 -2.42
C ALA A 92 -3.91 0.50 -2.81
N ILE A 93 -3.99 -0.83 -2.67
CA ILE A 93 -5.20 -1.59 -2.97
C ILE A 93 -6.34 -1.21 -2.03
N SER A 94 -6.05 -1.03 -0.73
CA SER A 94 -7.07 -0.61 0.24
C SER A 94 -7.62 0.78 -0.07
N GLY A 95 -6.76 1.73 -0.46
CA GLY A 95 -7.17 3.08 -0.86
C GLY A 95 -8.00 3.06 -2.14
N TYR A 96 -7.53 2.35 -3.17
CA TYR A 96 -8.27 2.18 -4.41
C TYR A 96 -9.69 1.65 -4.18
N LEU A 97 -9.86 0.59 -3.37
CA LEU A 97 -11.19 0.04 -3.09
C LEU A 97 -12.09 1.04 -2.35
N GLN A 98 -11.54 1.87 -1.48
CA GLN A 98 -12.29 2.95 -0.82
C GLN A 98 -12.81 3.98 -1.83
N ASP A 99 -12.04 4.24 -2.89
CA ASP A 99 -12.38 5.24 -3.90
C ASP A 99 -13.36 4.71 -4.95
N VAL A 100 -13.22 3.46 -5.41
CA VAL A 100 -13.97 2.96 -6.58
C VAL A 100 -15.13 2.03 -6.24
N LYS A 101 -15.10 1.34 -5.09
CA LYS A 101 -16.10 0.31 -4.80
C LYS A 101 -17.27 0.91 -4.03
N SER A 102 -18.44 0.89 -4.66
CA SER A 102 -19.69 1.34 -4.03
C SER A 102 -19.98 0.56 -2.73
N ASN A 103 -20.38 1.30 -1.68
CA ASN A 103 -20.68 0.77 -0.34
C ASN A 103 -19.52 0.00 0.33
N TRP A 104 -18.27 0.25 -0.09
CA TRP A 104 -17.11 -0.33 0.58
C TRP A 104 -16.79 0.43 1.87
N MET A 105 -17.13 -0.17 3.01
CA MET A 105 -16.90 0.41 4.34
C MET A 105 -15.69 -0.21 5.05
N TYR A 106 -14.94 -1.07 4.36
CA TYR A 106 -13.89 -1.87 4.96
C TYR A 106 -12.50 -1.28 4.71
N ASN A 107 -11.57 -1.59 5.62
CA ASN A 107 -10.15 -1.31 5.45
C ASN A 107 -9.40 -2.64 5.44
N LEU A 108 -8.62 -2.92 4.39
CA LEU A 108 -7.93 -4.21 4.26
C LEU A 108 -6.90 -4.48 5.37
N HIS A 109 -6.47 -3.44 6.10
CA HIS A 109 -5.62 -3.59 7.29
C HIS A 109 -6.39 -4.01 8.55
N ASN A 110 -7.72 -4.06 8.52
CA ASN A 110 -8.53 -4.46 9.66
C ASN A 110 -8.48 -5.98 9.86
N LYS A 111 -7.71 -6.42 10.85
CA LYS A 111 -7.59 -7.83 11.27
C LYS A 111 -8.89 -8.50 11.71
N VAL A 112 -9.90 -7.73 12.11
CA VAL A 112 -11.21 -8.26 12.51
C VAL A 112 -12.04 -8.57 11.27
N ASP A 113 -12.01 -7.68 10.28
CA ASP A 113 -12.75 -7.86 9.04
C ASP A 113 -12.05 -8.83 8.08
N PHE A 114 -10.72 -8.86 8.08
CA PHE A 114 -9.89 -9.66 7.17
C PHE A 114 -8.82 -10.48 7.92
N PRO A 115 -9.24 -11.45 8.75
CA PRO A 115 -8.33 -12.23 9.57
C PRO A 115 -7.40 -13.11 8.74
N ASP A 116 -7.85 -13.66 7.61
CA ASP A 116 -7.06 -14.56 6.77
C ASP A 116 -5.98 -13.80 6.01
N LEU A 117 -6.35 -12.64 5.45
CA LEU A 117 -5.39 -11.72 4.84
C LEU A 117 -4.31 -11.32 5.86
N TYR A 118 -4.72 -10.91 7.06
CA TYR A 118 -3.78 -10.50 8.09
C TYR A 118 -2.83 -11.63 8.48
N ALA A 119 -3.36 -12.82 8.80
CA ALA A 119 -2.55 -13.95 9.26
C ALA A 119 -1.54 -14.43 8.20
N ARG A 120 -1.99 -14.56 6.94
CA ARG A 120 -1.13 -15.04 5.84
C ARG A 120 -0.10 -13.99 5.44
N PHE A 121 -0.49 -12.72 5.37
CA PHE A 121 0.43 -11.64 5.01
C PHE A 121 1.48 -11.39 6.09
N ASP A 122 1.10 -11.40 7.37
CA ASP A 122 2.05 -11.31 8.48
C ASP A 122 3.01 -12.52 8.50
N GLY A 123 2.50 -13.72 8.24
CA GLY A 123 3.30 -14.93 8.07
C GLY A 123 4.35 -14.81 6.97
N LEU A 124 3.96 -14.31 5.80
CA LEU A 124 4.87 -14.02 4.68
C LEU A 124 5.97 -13.03 5.10
N LEU A 125 5.60 -11.89 5.69
CA LEU A 125 6.57 -10.85 6.07
C LEU A 125 7.58 -11.34 7.12
N LYS A 126 7.15 -12.22 8.03
CA LYS A 126 8.03 -12.88 9.02
C LYS A 126 8.98 -13.86 8.36
N ASP A 127 8.48 -14.68 7.42
CA ASP A 127 9.30 -15.64 6.68
C ASP A 127 10.36 -14.93 5.82
N MET A 128 9.98 -13.86 5.11
CA MET A 128 10.92 -13.03 4.34
C MET A 128 12.03 -12.45 5.23
N LYS A 129 11.67 -11.94 6.42
CA LYS A 129 12.65 -11.42 7.38
C LYS A 129 13.61 -12.52 7.87
N LYS A 130 13.09 -13.73 8.13
CA LYS A 130 13.90 -14.87 8.58
C LYS A 130 14.89 -15.32 7.50
N LYS A 131 14.50 -15.20 6.23
CA LYS A 131 15.29 -15.65 5.07
C LYS A 131 16.12 -14.53 4.42
N SER A 132 16.13 -13.31 4.97
CA SER A 132 16.73 -12.11 4.35
C SER A 132 16.29 -11.87 2.89
N ILE A 133 15.06 -12.29 2.54
CA ILE A 133 14.50 -12.10 1.20
C ILE A 133 14.02 -10.66 1.04
N GLY A 134 14.45 -10.00 -0.02
CA GLY A 134 14.06 -8.62 -0.33
C GLY A 134 14.66 -7.58 0.62
N GLU A 135 15.75 -7.89 1.31
CA GLU A 135 16.57 -6.90 2.00
C GLU A 135 17.44 -6.15 0.97
N THR A 136 16.97 -4.97 0.55
CA THR A 136 17.89 -3.93 0.06
C THR A 136 18.60 -3.34 1.26
N LYS A 137 19.92 -3.08 1.13
CA LYS A 137 20.71 -2.45 2.19
C LYS A 137 19.97 -1.20 2.65
N SER A 138 19.72 -1.14 3.97
CA SER A 138 19.04 -0.03 4.64
C SER A 138 19.57 1.31 4.12
N THR A 139 18.64 2.21 3.79
CA THR A 139 18.78 3.49 3.07
C THR A 139 18.85 3.34 1.55
N ASP A 140 17.69 3.24 0.91
CA ASP A 140 17.40 4.06 -0.26
C ASP A 140 15.88 4.07 -0.47
N GLY A 141 15.31 5.28 -0.51
CA GLY A 141 14.01 5.45 -1.14
C GLY A 141 14.10 4.97 -2.60
N LEU A 142 12.98 4.50 -3.17
CA LEU A 142 12.82 4.06 -4.58
C LEU A 142 14.11 4.29 -5.39
N SER A 143 14.93 3.24 -5.56
CA SER A 143 16.19 3.44 -6.28
C SER A 143 15.87 3.91 -7.69
N THR A 144 16.70 4.82 -8.21
CA THR A 144 16.53 5.42 -9.53
C THR A 144 16.44 4.34 -10.64
N ASP A 145 16.91 3.12 -10.38
CA ASP A 145 16.82 1.98 -11.27
C ASP A 145 15.38 1.42 -11.43
N GLU A 146 14.51 1.56 -10.42
CA GLU A 146 13.08 1.22 -10.57
C GLU A 146 12.31 2.25 -11.43
N ILE A 147 12.88 3.44 -11.65
CA ILE A 147 12.30 4.51 -12.48
C ILE A 147 12.72 4.36 -13.96
N HIS A 148 13.86 3.72 -14.25
CA HIS A 148 14.43 3.68 -15.60
C HIS A 148 13.91 2.56 -16.52
N HIS A 149 13.01 1.68 -16.08
CA HIS A 149 12.43 0.61 -16.93
C HIS A 149 10.98 0.88 -17.38
N ILE A 150 10.59 2.16 -17.47
CA ILE A 150 9.35 2.57 -18.15
C ILE A 150 9.72 3.56 -19.27
N ILE A 151 10.25 3.02 -20.37
CA ILE A 151 10.05 3.58 -21.72
C ILE A 151 9.53 2.42 -22.57
#